data_AF-G0A836-F1
#
_entry.id   AF-G0A836-F1
#
_cell.length_a   1.000
_cell.length_b   1.000
_cell.length_c   1.000
_cell.angle_alpha   90.00
_cell.angle_beta   90.00
_cell.angle_gamma   90.00
#
_symmetry.space_group_name_H-M   'P 1'
#
loop_
_entity.id
_entity.type
_entity.pdbx_description
1 polymer ?
#
loop_
_entity_poly.entity_id
_entity_poly.type
_entity_poly.pdbx_seq_one_letter_code
_entity_poly.pdbx_strand_id
1 'polypeptide(L)'
;MPLPSIGTAGSMFQGRDRLERRAYLQYINQIAGGPPCRFCRQQRNGMTVCAPSSLKGFGYRFFWLSWVWLKHTPARKGRAAVMSAHQPPDGKTGFPALTFEESHVTNKNVIKNALFSVYCIVGMSIAASAGAANVKITPLGSHDGEFCAADRALIFEDPDGTRILYDAGRTVRGGSDPRLGKIDGVLLSHVHSDHLGDIHQAEANAGTCATPDFSVKSTPSSVTEEVVLAKKAKLFVGGEMGDFFSRRITAAGGSADQVLLVRFGGQRKIGGLTIASVPAAHSNGLDEKFLSGALAEGLAANGVKAYIGPAGGFVVTFSNGLAVYLSGDTGITADQDLVVRRFYKPKLAVLNIGGIFSTGPREAAYVINDLVRPNGVIASHANEAATKDGKFVAGSKFLEFKAAVKVPVYAPLSGKTMEFSAEGKCVAGC
;
A
#
# COMPACT_ATOMS: atom_id res chain seq x y z
N MET A 1 -5.94 23.36 5.24
CA MET A 1 -6.51 24.39 4.36
C MET A 1 -7.36 23.73 3.28
N PRO A 2 -8.37 24.44 2.74
CA PRO A 2 -9.65 23.92 2.24
C PRO A 2 -9.67 23.67 0.71
N LEU A 3 -10.79 23.14 0.24
CA LEU A 3 -11.17 22.94 -1.17
C LEU A 3 -10.80 24.12 -2.08
N PRO A 4 -10.34 23.88 -3.32
CA PRO A 4 -10.02 24.96 -4.25
C PRO A 4 -11.30 25.68 -4.70
N SER A 5 -11.24 27.01 -4.68
CA SER A 5 -12.27 27.90 -5.19
C SER A 5 -12.37 27.83 -6.71
N ILE A 6 -13.60 27.88 -7.23
CA ILE A 6 -13.90 28.00 -8.65
C ILE A 6 -13.50 29.41 -9.11
N GLY A 7 -12.30 29.52 -9.65
CA GLY A 7 -11.78 30.73 -10.29
C GLY A 7 -11.65 30.55 -11.80
N THR A 8 -12.46 31.30 -12.54
CA THR A 8 -12.28 31.69 -13.97
C THR A 8 -12.06 30.56 -15.00
N ALA A 9 -13.15 29.96 -15.48
CA ALA A 9 -13.17 29.08 -16.67
C ALA A 9 -13.03 29.84 -18.02
N GLY A 10 -12.38 31.00 -18.03
CA GLY A 10 -12.26 31.88 -19.20
C GLY A 10 -10.98 31.71 -20.02
N SER A 11 -9.94 31.05 -19.49
CA SER A 11 -8.62 30.99 -20.16
C SER A 11 -8.19 29.60 -20.63
N MET A 12 -9.01 28.55 -20.48
CA MET A 12 -8.65 27.17 -20.85
C MET A 12 -9.03 26.73 -22.28
N PHE A 13 -9.38 27.66 -23.18
CA PHE A 13 -9.90 27.32 -24.51
C PHE A 13 -9.20 27.99 -25.70
N GLN A 14 -7.94 28.39 -25.56
CA GLN A 14 -7.08 28.60 -26.73
C GLN A 14 -6.27 27.32 -26.98
N GLY A 15 -6.61 26.59 -28.05
CA GLY A 15 -5.76 25.51 -28.59
C GLY A 15 -6.38 24.11 -28.76
N ARG A 16 -7.61 23.83 -28.32
CA ARG A 16 -8.22 22.49 -28.46
C ARG A 16 -9.22 22.37 -29.61
N ASP A 17 -9.07 21.31 -30.39
CA ASP A 17 -9.86 20.97 -31.58
C ASP A 17 -11.34 20.67 -31.25
N ARG A 18 -12.23 20.83 -32.24
CA ARG A 18 -13.70 20.71 -32.14
C ARG A 18 -14.16 19.36 -31.57
N LEU A 19 -13.38 18.30 -31.73
CA LEU A 19 -13.70 16.96 -31.23
C LEU A 19 -13.59 16.86 -29.70
N GLU A 20 -12.57 17.47 -29.09
CA GLU A 20 -12.37 17.43 -27.63
C GLU A 20 -13.42 18.25 -26.89
N ARG A 21 -13.91 19.35 -27.49
CA ARG A 21 -15.01 20.15 -26.93
C ARG A 21 -16.33 19.37 -26.92
N ARG A 22 -16.57 18.51 -27.91
CA ARG A 22 -17.77 17.66 -27.96
C ARG A 22 -17.73 16.56 -26.89
N ALA A 23 -16.58 15.94 -26.67
CA ALA A 23 -16.42 14.90 -25.65
C ALA A 23 -16.64 15.46 -24.23
N TYR A 24 -16.14 16.66 -23.94
CA TYR A 24 -16.31 17.30 -22.63
C TYR A 24 -17.75 17.74 -22.36
N LEU A 25 -18.46 18.22 -23.38
CA LEU A 25 -19.89 18.58 -23.25
C LEU A 25 -20.80 17.34 -23.13
N GLN A 26 -20.45 16.22 -23.77
CA GLN A 26 -21.14 14.95 -23.55
C GLN A 26 -20.94 14.41 -22.13
N TYR A 27 -19.73 14.55 -21.58
CA TYR A 27 -19.42 14.15 -20.21
C TYR A 27 -20.23 14.94 -19.17
N ILE A 28 -20.39 16.26 -19.36
CA ILE A 28 -21.22 17.09 -18.46
C ILE A 28 -22.70 16.70 -18.55
N ASN A 29 -23.22 16.39 -19.74
CA ASN A 29 -24.62 15.96 -19.89
C ASN A 29 -24.90 14.58 -19.28
N GLN A 30 -23.92 13.68 -19.22
CA GLN A 30 -24.06 12.37 -18.57
C GLN A 30 -24.12 12.45 -17.05
N ILE A 31 -23.48 13.45 -16.44
CA ILE A 31 -23.45 13.61 -14.97
C ILE A 31 -24.71 14.32 -14.45
N ALA A 32 -25.39 15.12 -15.29
CA ALA A 32 -26.46 16.02 -14.84
C ALA A 32 -27.90 15.52 -15.01
N GLY A 33 -28.15 14.36 -15.63
CA GLY A 33 -29.43 13.63 -15.54
C GLY A 33 -30.74 14.42 -15.75
N GLY A 34 -30.80 15.37 -16.70
CA GLY A 34 -32.03 16.16 -16.97
C GLY A 34 -32.20 16.54 -18.46
N PRO A 35 -33.43 16.86 -18.92
CA PRO A 35 -33.71 17.07 -20.34
C PRO A 35 -33.11 18.39 -20.87
N PRO A 36 -32.84 18.51 -22.19
CA PRO A 36 -32.06 19.61 -22.73
C PRO A 36 -32.85 20.93 -22.74
N CYS A 37 -32.27 21.99 -22.14
CA CYS A 37 -32.78 23.36 -22.24
C CYS A 37 -32.85 23.80 -23.72
N ARG A 38 -34.07 24.12 -24.20
CA ARG A 38 -34.28 24.86 -25.46
C ARG A 38 -34.35 26.36 -25.14
N PHE A 39 -33.63 27.16 -25.93
CA PHE A 39 -33.45 28.63 -25.90
C PHE A 39 -32.24 29.18 -25.13
N CYS A 40 -31.18 29.50 -25.89
CA CYS A 40 -30.20 30.53 -25.54
C CYS A 40 -30.30 31.67 -26.55
N ARG A 41 -30.68 32.88 -26.11
CA ARG A 41 -30.52 34.13 -26.88
C ARG A 41 -29.35 34.90 -26.27
N GLN A 42 -28.32 35.14 -27.06
CA GLN A 42 -27.09 35.79 -26.63
C GLN A 42 -27.31 37.30 -26.55
N GLN A 43 -27.22 37.90 -25.36
CA GLN A 43 -26.99 39.34 -25.23
C GLN A 43 -25.52 39.61 -24.86
N ARG A 44 -24.95 40.61 -25.52
CA ARG A 44 -23.58 41.11 -25.32
C ARG A 44 -23.46 41.65 -23.90
N ASN A 45 -23.01 40.81 -22.97
CA ASN A 45 -22.20 41.13 -21.78
C ASN A 45 -22.12 39.94 -20.79
N GLY A 46 -21.95 38.72 -21.30
CA GLY A 46 -21.20 37.68 -20.57
C GLY A 46 -21.77 37.12 -19.26
N MET A 47 -23.06 37.29 -18.95
CA MET A 47 -23.72 36.58 -17.84
C MET A 47 -24.89 35.74 -18.33
N THR A 48 -24.85 34.45 -18.05
CA THR A 48 -25.99 33.54 -18.17
C THR A 48 -26.56 33.33 -16.77
N VAL A 49 -27.82 33.72 -16.55
CA VAL A 49 -28.55 33.42 -15.31
C VAL A 49 -29.47 32.25 -15.59
N CYS A 50 -29.24 31.12 -14.91
CA CYS A 50 -30.22 30.05 -14.79
C CYS A 50 -30.74 30.05 -13.36
N ALA A 51 -32.01 30.41 -13.14
CA ALA A 51 -32.67 30.30 -11.85
C ALA A 51 -33.58 29.06 -11.86
N PRO A 52 -33.53 28.17 -10.85
CA PRO A 52 -34.54 27.14 -10.69
C PRO A 52 -35.83 27.76 -10.15
N SER A 53 -36.92 27.61 -10.90
CA SER A 53 -38.26 27.95 -10.46
C SER A 53 -38.80 26.85 -9.53
N SER A 54 -38.51 26.97 -8.23
CA SER A 54 -39.42 26.61 -7.12
C SER A 54 -38.59 26.34 -5.86
N LEU A 55 -38.69 27.23 -4.86
CA LEU A 55 -38.64 26.91 -3.43
C LEU A 55 -39.00 28.21 -2.68
N LYS A 56 -40.28 28.30 -2.28
CA LYS A 56 -40.77 29.33 -1.37
C LYS A 56 -40.32 28.98 0.04
N GLY A 57 -39.79 29.97 0.76
CA GLY A 57 -39.76 29.98 2.24
C GLY A 57 -38.43 29.58 2.86
N PHE A 58 -37.62 30.58 3.20
CA PHE A 58 -37.04 30.86 4.52
C PHE A 58 -35.89 31.85 4.35
N GLY A 59 -36.01 33.03 4.97
CA GLY A 59 -35.06 34.12 4.83
C GLY A 59 -33.84 33.94 5.72
N TYR A 60 -32.65 34.12 5.14
CA TYR A 60 -31.44 34.45 5.89
C TYR A 60 -30.70 35.58 5.18
N ARG A 61 -30.47 36.66 5.94
CA ARG A 61 -29.68 37.85 5.54
C ARG A 61 -28.19 37.51 5.60
N PHE A 62 -27.46 37.70 4.50
CA PHE A 62 -26.00 37.66 4.49
C PHE A 62 -25.41 39.08 4.52
N PHE A 63 -24.55 39.35 5.51
CA PHE A 63 -23.71 40.54 5.61
C PHE A 63 -22.52 40.43 4.64
N TRP A 64 -22.19 41.54 3.97
CA TRP A 64 -21.00 41.69 3.11
C TRP A 64 -19.79 42.14 3.94
N LEU A 65 -18.64 41.48 3.76
CA LEU A 65 -17.32 42.00 4.15
C LEU A 65 -16.36 41.79 2.98
N SER A 66 -15.87 42.90 2.45
CA SER A 66 -14.91 42.98 1.34
C SER A 66 -13.48 42.77 1.83
N TRP A 67 -12.67 42.02 1.08
CA TRP A 67 -11.20 42.01 1.21
C TRP A 67 -10.56 42.31 -0.15
N VAL A 68 -9.68 43.31 -0.17
CA VAL A 68 -8.83 43.72 -1.29
C VAL A 68 -7.50 42.97 -1.19
N TRP A 69 -6.99 42.41 -2.29
CA TRP A 69 -5.68 41.76 -2.36
C TRP A 69 -4.72 42.59 -3.22
N LEU A 70 -3.65 43.11 -2.61
CA LEU A 70 -2.50 43.70 -3.30
C LEU A 70 -1.49 42.59 -3.64
N LYS A 71 -1.04 42.53 -4.91
CA LYS A 71 0.02 41.64 -5.40
C LYS A 71 1.39 42.05 -4.85
N HIS A 72 2.25 41.10 -4.47
CA HIS A 72 3.69 41.32 -4.28
C HIS A 72 4.54 40.20 -4.91
N THR A 73 5.61 40.61 -5.60
CA THR A 73 6.72 39.85 -6.19
C THR A 73 7.83 39.55 -5.15
N PRO A 74 8.78 38.63 -5.40
CA PRO A 74 9.57 37.99 -4.34
C PRO A 74 10.89 38.70 -4.03
N ALA A 75 11.27 38.74 -2.75
CA ALA A 75 12.62 39.09 -2.29
C ALA A 75 13.15 38.13 -1.21
N ARG A 76 14.47 37.99 -1.18
CA ARG A 76 15.29 36.95 -0.53
C ARG A 76 15.41 37.07 1.00
N LYS A 77 15.60 35.91 1.63
CA LYS A 77 16.33 35.55 2.87
C LYS A 77 16.43 36.59 4.02
N GLY A 78 15.88 36.19 5.16
CA GLY A 78 16.55 36.36 6.47
C GLY A 78 15.80 37.20 7.50
N ARG A 79 15.57 36.58 8.67
CA ARG A 79 15.13 37.12 9.97
C ARG A 79 13.62 37.32 10.16
N ALA A 80 13.10 36.48 11.05
CA ALA A 80 11.76 36.60 11.62
C ALA A 80 11.77 37.68 12.71
N ALA A 81 10.80 38.60 12.65
CA ALA A 81 10.45 39.47 13.75
C ALA A 81 9.06 39.06 14.25
N VAL A 82 8.96 38.78 15.55
CA VAL A 82 7.71 38.48 16.26
C VAL A 82 7.10 39.81 16.68
N MET A 83 5.92 40.16 16.16
CA MET A 83 5.12 41.31 16.62
C MET A 83 3.94 40.78 17.44
N SER A 84 3.89 41.15 18.71
CA SER A 84 2.68 41.09 19.54
C SER A 84 2.18 42.53 19.72
N ALA A 85 0.97 42.83 19.27
CA ALA A 85 0.35 44.13 19.43
C ALA A 85 -0.64 44.09 20.60
N HIS A 86 -0.45 44.96 21.58
CA HIS A 86 -1.46 45.37 22.55
C HIS A 86 -1.84 46.82 22.21
N GLN A 87 -3.13 47.07 21.94
CA GLN A 87 -3.69 48.41 21.84
C GLN A 87 -4.01 48.94 23.25
N PRO A 88 -3.54 50.13 23.64
CA PRO A 88 -4.16 50.91 24.68
C PRO A 88 -5.36 51.71 24.14
N PRO A 89 -6.40 51.96 24.95
CA PRO A 89 -7.52 52.78 24.55
C PRO A 89 -7.15 54.27 24.60
N ASP A 90 -8.00 55.07 23.99
CA ASP A 90 -8.08 56.54 24.08
C ASP A 90 -7.28 57.31 23.02
N GLY A 91 -8.03 57.68 21.97
CA GLY A 91 -7.56 58.46 20.84
C GLY A 91 -7.12 59.87 21.22
N LYS A 92 -5.85 60.16 20.94
CA LYS A 92 -5.34 61.50 20.66
C LYS A 92 -4.32 61.40 19.52
N THR A 93 -4.52 62.27 18.53
CA THR A 93 -3.73 62.44 17.32
C THR A 93 -2.32 62.92 17.63
N GLY A 94 -1.30 62.26 17.08
CA GLY A 94 0.08 62.77 17.08
C GLY A 94 1.06 61.74 16.53
N PHE A 95 1.67 62.04 15.38
CA PHE A 95 2.87 61.35 14.92
C PHE A 95 4.08 61.87 15.70
N PRO A 96 4.98 61.01 16.21
CA PRO A 96 6.35 61.41 16.46
C PRO A 96 7.33 60.73 15.50
N ALA A 97 8.33 61.53 15.12
CA ALA A 97 9.36 61.29 14.15
C ALA A 97 10.32 60.13 14.50
N LEU A 98 10.85 59.50 13.45
CA LEU A 98 11.99 58.58 13.53
C LEU A 98 13.28 59.38 13.63
N THR A 99 14.02 59.23 14.72
CA THR A 99 15.43 59.63 14.82
C THR A 99 16.29 58.36 14.81
N PHE A 100 17.21 58.28 13.85
CA PHE A 100 18.25 57.25 13.81
C PHE A 100 19.46 57.75 14.59
N GLU A 101 19.94 56.96 15.53
CA GLU A 101 21.20 57.20 16.24
C GLU A 101 22.11 55.99 15.98
N GLU A 102 23.20 56.22 15.23
CA GLU A 102 24.27 55.25 15.03
C GLU A 102 25.16 55.23 16.26
N SER A 103 25.34 54.06 16.89
CA SER A 103 26.38 53.86 17.90
C SER A 103 27.40 52.83 17.42
N HIS A 104 28.62 53.33 17.23
CA HIS A 104 29.82 52.55 16.98
C HIS A 104 30.20 51.74 18.23
N VAL A 105 30.36 50.42 18.07
CA VAL A 105 30.87 49.53 19.11
C VAL A 105 32.40 49.49 19.04
N THR A 106 33.08 49.96 20.08
CA THR A 106 34.51 49.70 20.32
C THR A 106 34.72 48.94 21.62
N ASN A 107 35.08 47.66 21.44
CA ASN A 107 36.19 46.92 22.05
C ASN A 107 36.34 46.88 23.58
N LYS A 108 36.35 45.63 24.11
CA LYS A 108 37.38 45.04 24.99
C LYS A 108 36.72 44.05 25.95
N ASN A 109 36.84 42.75 25.66
CA ASN A 109 36.90 41.64 26.63
C ASN A 109 36.96 40.28 25.88
N VAL A 110 37.93 40.15 24.99
CA VAL A 110 38.47 38.85 24.60
C VAL A 110 39.65 38.60 25.53
N ILE A 111 39.86 37.35 25.94
CA ILE A 111 40.85 36.86 26.93
C ILE A 111 40.29 36.82 28.35
N LYS A 112 39.52 35.75 28.65
CA LYS A 112 39.56 35.06 29.97
C LYS A 112 38.79 33.74 30.10
N ASN A 113 38.19 33.18 29.05
CA ASN A 113 37.50 31.87 29.12
C ASN A 113 38.09 30.83 28.15
N ALA A 114 39.41 30.67 28.14
CA ALA A 114 40.12 29.68 27.32
C ALA A 114 40.93 28.69 28.18
N LEU A 115 40.36 28.16 29.26
CA LEU A 115 41.02 27.12 30.08
C LEU A 115 40.04 26.08 30.67
N PHE A 116 38.96 25.76 29.94
CA PHE A 116 38.08 24.61 30.23
C PHE A 116 37.70 23.91 28.92
N SER A 117 38.69 23.47 28.15
CA SER A 117 38.47 22.69 26.92
C SER A 117 39.71 21.86 26.57
N VAL A 118 40.19 21.02 27.50
CA VAL A 118 41.26 20.03 27.19
C VAL A 118 40.99 18.63 27.79
N TYR A 119 39.86 18.40 28.46
CA TYR A 119 39.47 17.06 28.93
C TYR A 119 38.07 16.70 28.42
N CYS A 120 37.93 16.43 27.12
CA CYS A 120 36.73 15.78 26.56
C CYS A 120 36.95 15.23 25.13
N ILE A 121 38.20 14.90 24.75
CA ILE A 121 38.49 14.31 23.41
C ILE A 121 39.33 13.03 23.57
N VAL A 122 38.83 12.06 24.34
CA VAL A 122 39.15 10.64 24.15
C VAL A 122 37.88 9.86 24.53
N GLY A 123 36.98 9.76 23.57
CA GLY A 123 35.68 9.12 23.74
C GLY A 123 34.88 9.19 22.44
N MET A 124 35.56 9.17 21.29
CA MET A 124 34.90 8.82 20.04
C MET A 124 34.66 7.32 20.13
N SER A 125 33.54 6.96 20.77
CA SER A 125 32.95 5.65 20.62
C SER A 125 32.89 5.42 19.12
N ILE A 126 33.68 4.46 18.66
CA ILE A 126 33.42 3.80 17.39
C ILE A 126 32.06 3.16 17.65
N ALA A 127 30.98 3.89 17.35
CA ALA A 127 29.72 3.26 17.09
C ALA A 127 30.04 2.39 15.87
N ALA A 128 30.44 1.15 16.13
CA ALA A 128 30.31 0.10 15.14
C ALA A 128 28.89 0.29 14.63
N SER A 129 28.75 0.64 13.35
CA SER A 129 27.48 0.43 12.68
C SER A 129 27.22 -1.05 12.89
N ALA A 130 26.41 -1.38 13.90
CA ALA A 130 25.83 -2.71 13.99
C ALA A 130 25.14 -2.85 12.64
N GLY A 131 25.74 -3.63 11.73
CA GLY A 131 25.15 -3.88 10.43
C GLY A 131 23.72 -4.29 10.72
N ALA A 132 22.75 -3.50 10.26
CA ALA A 132 21.37 -3.74 10.61
C ALA A 132 21.05 -5.18 10.24
N ALA A 133 20.57 -5.97 11.21
CA ALA A 133 20.32 -7.38 10.97
C ALA A 133 19.37 -7.55 9.78
N ASN A 134 19.54 -8.65 9.05
CA ASN A 134 18.83 -8.88 7.80
C ASN A 134 17.37 -9.27 8.05
N VAL A 135 16.51 -9.00 7.08
CA VAL A 135 15.16 -9.57 7.03
C VAL A 135 15.26 -10.97 6.45
N LYS A 136 14.66 -11.96 7.11
CA LYS A 136 14.60 -13.33 6.59
C LYS A 136 13.27 -13.58 5.90
N ILE A 137 13.31 -14.29 4.78
CA ILE A 137 12.13 -14.66 3.99
C ILE A 137 12.18 -16.17 3.72
N THR A 138 11.18 -16.90 4.21
CA THR A 138 11.10 -18.36 4.09
C THR A 138 9.86 -18.76 3.29
N PRO A 139 10.02 -19.30 2.08
CA PRO A 139 8.93 -19.88 1.30
C PRO A 139 8.36 -21.13 1.97
N LEU A 140 7.03 -21.20 2.04
CA LEU A 140 6.28 -22.36 2.54
C LEU A 140 5.56 -23.06 1.38
N GLY A 141 6.36 -23.55 0.42
CA GLY A 141 5.86 -24.29 -0.73
C GLY A 141 5.41 -25.71 -0.38
N SER A 142 4.87 -26.39 -1.39
CA SER A 142 4.33 -27.74 -1.27
C SER A 142 5.40 -28.83 -1.16
N HIS A 143 6.50 -28.67 -1.90
CA HIS A 143 7.60 -29.63 -1.97
C HIS A 143 8.92 -28.97 -1.55
N ASP A 144 9.68 -29.65 -0.71
CA ASP A 144 10.91 -29.12 -0.11
C ASP A 144 11.97 -28.82 -1.18
N GLY A 145 12.53 -27.62 -1.13
CA GLY A 145 13.57 -27.18 -2.07
C GLY A 145 13.08 -26.86 -3.49
N GLU A 146 11.79 -26.95 -3.76
CA GLU A 146 11.18 -26.72 -5.07
C GLU A 146 10.35 -25.43 -5.11
N PHE A 147 10.05 -24.95 -6.33
CA PHE A 147 9.05 -23.92 -6.62
C PHE A 147 7.94 -24.54 -7.49
N CYS A 148 6.84 -24.87 -6.84
CA CYS A 148 5.76 -25.67 -7.39
C CYS A 148 4.52 -24.86 -7.78
N ALA A 149 3.58 -25.52 -8.46
CA ALA A 149 2.44 -24.86 -9.09
C ALA A 149 1.58 -24.02 -8.14
N ALA A 150 1.42 -24.48 -6.90
CA ALA A 150 0.58 -23.85 -5.89
C ALA A 150 1.34 -22.93 -4.92
N ASP A 151 2.65 -22.77 -5.09
CA ASP A 151 3.49 -22.11 -4.10
C ASP A 151 3.34 -20.58 -4.18
N ARG A 152 3.07 -19.97 -3.02
CA ARG A 152 2.98 -18.50 -2.84
C ARG A 152 3.08 -18.02 -1.38
N ALA A 153 2.91 -18.90 -0.41
CA ALA A 153 3.02 -18.57 1.00
C ALA A 153 4.46 -18.25 1.39
N LEU A 154 4.66 -17.14 2.10
CA LEU A 154 5.97 -16.68 2.57
C LEU A 154 5.90 -16.26 4.03
N ILE A 155 6.85 -16.71 4.84
CA ILE A 155 7.11 -16.11 6.16
C ILE A 155 8.16 -15.02 5.99
N PHE A 156 7.91 -13.86 6.59
CA PHE A 156 8.92 -12.81 6.79
C PHE A 156 9.24 -12.68 8.27
N GLU A 157 10.52 -12.58 8.60
CA GLU A 157 11.02 -12.36 9.95
C GLU A 157 11.81 -11.05 9.99
N ASP A 158 11.33 -10.14 10.83
CA ASP A 158 12.01 -8.90 11.15
C ASP A 158 13.23 -9.15 12.06
N PRO A 159 14.25 -8.29 12.00
CA PRO A 159 15.36 -8.31 12.96
C PRO A 159 14.98 -8.34 14.44
N ASP A 160 13.82 -7.78 14.81
CA ASP A 160 13.31 -7.83 16.19
C ASP A 160 12.63 -9.16 16.57
N GLY A 161 12.55 -10.11 15.63
CA GLY A 161 11.91 -11.42 15.81
C GLY A 161 10.40 -11.43 15.53
N THR A 162 9.81 -10.32 15.07
CA THR A 162 8.41 -10.28 14.60
C THR A 162 8.28 -11.09 13.32
N ARG A 163 7.34 -12.04 13.29
CA ARG A 163 7.13 -12.93 12.14
C ARG A 163 5.74 -12.74 11.56
N ILE A 164 5.67 -12.52 10.24
CA ILE A 164 4.41 -12.46 9.51
C ILE A 164 4.33 -13.55 8.45
N LEU A 165 3.14 -14.12 8.27
CA LEU A 165 2.81 -15.01 7.17
C LEU A 165 2.02 -14.24 6.10
N TYR A 166 2.48 -14.29 4.86
CA TYR A 166 1.78 -13.70 3.72
C TYR A 166 1.09 -14.78 2.90
N ASP A 167 -0.23 -14.65 2.75
CA ASP A 167 -1.14 -15.58 2.03
C ASP A 167 -0.86 -17.06 2.32
N ALA A 168 -1.48 -17.58 3.38
CA ALA A 168 -1.26 -18.97 3.81
C ALA A 168 -1.55 -20.00 2.70
N GLY A 169 -2.57 -19.74 1.88
CA GLY A 169 -2.92 -20.54 0.71
C GLY A 169 -3.13 -22.01 1.05
N ARG A 170 -2.86 -22.88 0.07
CA ARG A 170 -3.02 -24.33 0.20
C ARG A 170 -1.76 -25.06 0.69
N THR A 171 -0.61 -24.38 0.64
CA THR A 171 0.68 -25.02 0.90
C THR A 171 1.07 -24.98 2.37
N VAL A 172 0.47 -24.11 3.18
CA VAL A 172 0.54 -24.20 4.65
C VAL A 172 -0.40 -25.31 5.13
N ARG A 173 0.11 -26.24 5.94
CA ARG A 173 -0.59 -27.47 6.36
C ARG A 173 -1.44 -27.23 7.61
N GLY A 174 -2.34 -26.26 7.51
CA GLY A 174 -3.22 -25.84 8.61
C GLY A 174 -2.52 -25.15 9.77
N GLY A 175 -3.27 -24.85 10.82
CA GLY A 175 -2.78 -24.08 11.99
C GLY A 175 -1.67 -24.78 12.80
N SER A 176 -1.56 -26.10 12.70
CA SER A 176 -0.55 -26.92 13.38
C SER A 176 0.71 -27.17 12.54
N ASP A 177 0.83 -26.60 11.34
CA ASP A 177 2.01 -26.78 10.50
C ASP A 177 3.30 -26.43 11.28
N PRO A 178 4.23 -27.40 11.46
CA PRO A 178 5.40 -27.21 12.29
C PRO A 178 6.35 -26.13 11.74
N ARG A 179 6.29 -25.84 10.44
CA ARG A 179 7.12 -24.82 9.79
C ARG A 179 6.76 -23.40 10.24
N LEU A 180 5.54 -23.21 10.74
CA LEU A 180 5.05 -21.88 11.15
C LEU A 180 5.80 -21.33 12.35
N GLY A 181 6.18 -22.16 13.34
CA GLY A 181 6.71 -21.68 14.61
C GLY A 181 5.81 -20.59 15.24
N LYS A 182 6.43 -19.50 15.71
CA LYS A 182 5.73 -18.26 16.13
C LYS A 182 5.31 -17.44 14.91
N ILE A 183 4.05 -17.00 14.86
CA ILE A 183 3.55 -16.04 13.87
C ILE A 183 2.81 -14.95 14.62
N ASP A 184 3.24 -13.70 14.47
CA ASP A 184 2.64 -12.53 15.11
C ASP A 184 1.50 -11.96 14.25
N GLY A 185 1.65 -12.02 12.92
CA GLY A 185 0.66 -11.52 11.98
C GLY A 185 0.47 -12.40 10.74
N VAL A 186 -0.73 -12.41 10.19
CA VAL A 186 -1.06 -13.00 8.89
C VAL A 186 -1.59 -11.89 7.99
N LEU A 187 -1.04 -11.75 6.79
CA LEU A 187 -1.46 -10.78 5.78
C LEU A 187 -2.19 -11.55 4.69
N LEU A 188 -3.46 -11.21 4.46
CA LEU A 188 -4.27 -11.82 3.40
C LEU A 188 -4.60 -10.78 2.34
N SER A 189 -4.12 -11.03 1.11
CA SER A 189 -4.28 -10.12 -0.03
C SER A 189 -5.72 -10.08 -0.55
N HIS A 190 -6.35 -11.26 -0.70
CA HIS A 190 -7.69 -11.46 -1.21
C HIS A 190 -8.18 -12.89 -0.87
N VAL A 191 -9.46 -13.20 -1.08
CA VAL A 191 -10.10 -14.45 -0.60
C VAL A 191 -10.28 -15.55 -1.62
N HIS A 192 -9.57 -15.50 -2.75
CA HIS A 192 -9.56 -16.68 -3.60
C HIS A 192 -8.98 -17.87 -2.85
N SER A 193 -9.52 -19.05 -3.17
CA SER A 193 -9.30 -20.29 -2.42
C SER A 193 -7.84 -20.65 -2.24
N ASP A 194 -7.03 -20.27 -3.21
CA ASP A 194 -5.65 -20.62 -3.36
C ASP A 194 -4.71 -19.64 -2.59
N HIS A 195 -5.25 -18.54 -2.06
CA HIS A 195 -4.63 -17.62 -1.09
C HIS A 195 -5.22 -17.75 0.32
N LEU A 196 -6.55 -17.92 0.40
CA LEU A 196 -7.28 -18.07 1.67
C LEU A 196 -7.05 -19.46 2.31
N GLY A 197 -6.95 -20.49 1.46
CA GLY A 197 -6.75 -21.90 1.81
C GLY A 197 -8.05 -22.65 2.06
N ASP A 198 -8.69 -23.17 1.01
CA ASP A 198 -9.85 -24.07 1.11
C ASP A 198 -9.47 -25.53 1.45
N ILE A 199 -8.28 -25.93 1.03
CA ILE A 199 -7.71 -27.26 1.19
C ILE A 199 -6.21 -27.12 1.46
N HIS A 200 -5.59 -28.15 2.04
CA HIS A 200 -4.15 -28.18 2.27
C HIS A 200 -3.57 -29.60 2.21
N GLN A 201 -2.24 -29.68 2.15
CA GLN A 201 -1.49 -30.94 2.13
C GLN A 201 -1.50 -31.59 3.53
N ALA A 202 -1.77 -32.90 3.59
CA ALA A 202 -1.65 -33.66 4.83
C ALA A 202 -0.19 -33.73 5.33
N GLU A 203 0.75 -33.88 4.40
CA GLU A 203 2.17 -34.06 4.69
C GLU A 203 3.06 -33.42 3.61
N ALA A 204 4.36 -33.31 3.91
CA ALA A 204 5.33 -32.74 2.98
C ALA A 204 5.49 -33.58 1.71
N ASN A 205 5.65 -32.91 0.57
CA ASN A 205 5.94 -33.55 -0.72
C ASN A 205 4.84 -34.51 -1.22
N ALA A 206 3.61 -34.42 -0.68
CA ALA A 206 2.50 -35.24 -1.15
C ALA A 206 2.06 -34.82 -2.58
N GLY A 207 1.95 -35.80 -3.47
CA GLY A 207 1.65 -35.59 -4.89
C GLY A 207 2.90 -35.32 -5.73
N THR A 208 2.79 -34.42 -6.71
CA THR A 208 3.95 -33.95 -7.48
C THR A 208 4.04 -32.44 -7.43
N CYS A 209 5.21 -31.87 -7.73
CA CYS A 209 5.38 -30.41 -7.76
C CYS A 209 4.45 -29.70 -8.77
N ALA A 210 4.06 -30.38 -9.84
CA ALA A 210 3.10 -29.85 -10.81
C ALA A 210 1.65 -30.00 -10.34
N THR A 211 1.35 -31.09 -9.61
CA THR A 211 0.02 -31.42 -9.09
C THR A 211 0.12 -31.88 -7.63
N PRO A 212 0.33 -30.97 -6.66
CA PRO A 212 0.42 -31.35 -5.26
C PRO A 212 -0.89 -31.94 -4.76
N ASP A 213 -0.82 -32.89 -3.83
CA ASP A 213 -2.01 -33.48 -3.21
C ASP A 213 -2.52 -32.59 -2.07
N PHE A 214 -3.65 -31.93 -2.28
CA PHE A 214 -4.34 -31.13 -1.25
C PHE A 214 -5.59 -31.85 -0.73
N SER A 215 -5.40 -33.05 -0.16
CA SER A 215 -6.47 -33.94 0.27
C SER A 215 -7.17 -33.52 1.57
N VAL A 216 -6.59 -32.62 2.37
CA VAL A 216 -7.20 -32.15 3.63
C VAL A 216 -8.08 -30.95 3.36
N LYS A 217 -9.35 -31.01 3.78
CA LYS A 217 -10.29 -29.90 3.66
C LYS A 217 -10.21 -28.97 4.87
N SER A 218 -10.17 -27.67 4.60
CA SER A 218 -10.30 -26.60 5.62
C SER A 218 -11.70 -25.97 5.64
N THR A 219 -12.44 -26.06 4.54
CA THR A 219 -13.81 -25.53 4.45
C THR A 219 -14.79 -26.19 5.44
N PRO A 220 -15.74 -25.44 6.02
CA PRO A 220 -16.10 -24.06 5.69
C PRO A 220 -15.19 -23.00 6.30
N SER A 221 -14.23 -23.39 7.15
CA SER A 221 -13.11 -22.53 7.60
C SER A 221 -12.09 -22.33 6.48
N SER A 222 -10.91 -21.79 6.81
CA SER A 222 -9.78 -21.74 5.92
C SER A 222 -8.44 -21.94 6.64
N VAL A 223 -7.39 -22.28 5.87
CA VAL A 223 -6.02 -22.37 6.41
C VAL A 223 -5.59 -21.07 7.07
N THR A 224 -5.92 -19.91 6.47
CA THR A 224 -5.67 -18.60 7.09
C THR A 224 -6.32 -18.48 8.47
N GLU A 225 -7.60 -18.85 8.60
CA GLU A 225 -8.32 -18.78 9.88
C GLU A 225 -7.72 -19.75 10.90
N GLU A 226 -7.39 -20.97 10.49
CA GLU A 226 -6.73 -21.98 11.33
C GLU A 226 -5.40 -21.47 11.90
N VAL A 227 -4.57 -20.81 11.07
CA VAL A 227 -3.28 -20.23 11.51
C VAL A 227 -3.52 -19.08 12.50
N VAL A 228 -4.46 -18.18 12.21
CA VAL A 228 -4.79 -17.05 13.09
C VAL A 228 -5.22 -17.53 14.48
N LEU A 229 -6.06 -18.57 14.54
CA LEU A 229 -6.53 -19.15 15.80
C LEU A 229 -5.41 -19.90 16.53
N ALA A 230 -4.71 -20.81 15.84
CA ALA A 230 -3.69 -21.65 16.45
C ALA A 230 -2.48 -20.85 16.96
N LYS A 231 -2.10 -19.77 16.26
CA LYS A 231 -0.95 -18.93 16.63
C LYS A 231 -1.35 -17.70 17.44
N LYS A 232 -2.65 -17.47 17.65
CA LYS A 232 -3.18 -16.23 18.24
C LYS A 232 -2.67 -14.97 17.51
N ALA A 233 -2.44 -15.10 16.21
CA ALA A 233 -1.86 -14.05 15.39
C ALA A 233 -2.88 -12.93 15.12
N LYS A 234 -2.40 -11.75 14.74
CA LYS A 234 -3.24 -10.70 14.15
C LYS A 234 -3.46 -10.98 12.66
N LEU A 235 -4.67 -10.79 12.16
CA LEU A 235 -5.02 -10.92 10.75
C LEU A 235 -5.18 -9.54 10.12
N PHE A 236 -4.30 -9.19 9.18
CA PHE A 236 -4.33 -7.94 8.42
C PHE A 236 -5.07 -8.15 7.10
N VAL A 237 -6.17 -7.42 6.93
CA VAL A 237 -7.04 -7.53 5.77
C VAL A 237 -7.53 -6.15 5.31
N GLY A 238 -7.82 -6.01 4.02
CA GLY A 238 -8.41 -4.82 3.41
C GLY A 238 -9.94 -4.89 3.27
N GLY A 239 -10.55 -3.78 2.86
CA GLY A 239 -11.97 -3.73 2.47
C GLY A 239 -12.96 -4.25 3.51
N GLU A 240 -13.98 -4.94 3.03
CA GLU A 240 -15.07 -5.55 3.79
C GLU A 240 -14.65 -6.89 4.43
N MET A 241 -13.47 -7.41 4.08
CA MET A 241 -12.91 -8.61 4.71
C MET A 241 -12.72 -8.43 6.22
N GLY A 242 -12.47 -7.20 6.70
CA GLY A 242 -12.32 -6.91 8.13
C GLY A 242 -13.54 -7.32 8.95
N ASP A 243 -14.74 -6.92 8.53
CA ASP A 243 -15.98 -7.27 9.24
C ASP A 243 -16.31 -8.76 9.07
N PHE A 244 -16.06 -9.32 7.89
CA PHE A 244 -16.26 -10.74 7.60
C PHE A 244 -15.41 -11.62 8.52
N PHE A 245 -14.09 -11.41 8.57
CA PHE A 245 -13.21 -12.22 9.39
C PHE A 245 -13.34 -11.92 10.88
N SER A 246 -13.64 -10.68 11.28
CA SER A 246 -13.85 -10.36 12.71
C SER A 246 -14.96 -11.23 13.32
N ARG A 247 -16.07 -11.40 12.59
CA ARG A 247 -17.17 -12.28 13.01
C ARG A 247 -16.78 -13.75 13.03
N ARG A 248 -16.06 -14.22 12.01
CA ARG A 248 -15.69 -15.63 11.89
C ARG A 248 -14.64 -16.07 12.90
N ILE A 249 -13.58 -15.28 13.07
CA ILE A 249 -12.55 -15.52 14.08
C ILE A 249 -13.17 -15.53 15.48
N THR A 250 -14.08 -14.60 15.78
CA THR A 250 -14.82 -14.59 17.06
C THR A 250 -15.69 -15.84 17.21
N ALA A 251 -16.45 -16.22 16.17
CA ALA A 251 -17.30 -17.41 16.19
C ALA A 251 -16.50 -18.72 16.36
N ALA A 252 -15.25 -18.75 15.88
CA ALA A 252 -14.34 -19.89 16.01
C ALA A 252 -13.54 -19.89 17.33
N GLY A 253 -13.88 -19.02 18.29
CA GLY A 253 -13.26 -18.96 19.63
C GLY A 253 -12.03 -18.06 19.73
N GLY A 254 -11.70 -17.31 18.69
CA GLY A 254 -10.74 -16.21 18.73
C GLY A 254 -11.38 -14.91 19.23
N SER A 255 -10.70 -13.78 18.98
CA SER A 255 -11.17 -12.45 19.36
C SER A 255 -11.24 -11.50 18.17
N ALA A 256 -12.25 -10.64 18.15
CA ALA A 256 -12.44 -9.62 17.11
C ALA A 256 -11.22 -8.69 16.95
N ASP A 257 -10.50 -8.41 18.04
CA ASP A 257 -9.29 -7.57 18.03
C ASP A 257 -8.09 -8.26 17.35
N GLN A 258 -8.19 -9.55 17.04
CA GLN A 258 -7.22 -10.22 16.17
C GLN A 258 -7.33 -9.72 14.74
N VAL A 259 -8.49 -9.25 14.29
CA VAL A 259 -8.69 -8.81 12.91
C VAL A 259 -8.46 -7.31 12.80
N LEU A 260 -7.42 -6.94 12.05
CA LEU A 260 -6.96 -5.58 11.88
C LEU A 260 -7.21 -5.12 10.44
N LEU A 261 -8.20 -4.25 10.29
CA LEU A 261 -8.50 -3.61 9.00
C LEU A 261 -7.41 -2.61 8.61
N VAL A 262 -6.93 -2.75 7.37
CA VAL A 262 -6.01 -1.81 6.68
C VAL A 262 -6.58 -1.48 5.30
N ARG A 263 -7.21 -0.31 5.16
CA ARG A 263 -7.71 0.17 3.86
C ARG A 263 -6.59 0.85 3.08
N PHE A 264 -6.76 1.01 1.77
CA PHE A 264 -5.79 1.70 0.91
C PHE A 264 -5.49 3.11 1.44
N GLY A 265 -4.20 3.46 1.47
CA GLY A 265 -3.68 4.69 2.07
C GLY A 265 -3.54 4.64 3.60
N GLY A 266 -4.07 3.59 4.25
CA GLY A 266 -3.87 3.31 5.66
C GLY A 266 -2.66 2.42 5.93
N GLN A 267 -2.21 2.44 7.18
CA GLN A 267 -1.14 1.57 7.66
C GLN A 267 -1.39 1.13 9.11
N ARG A 268 -0.85 -0.01 9.49
CA ARG A 268 -0.82 -0.54 10.86
C ARG A 268 0.60 -0.95 11.23
N LYS A 269 0.83 -1.14 12.52
CA LYS A 269 2.10 -1.65 13.05
C LYS A 269 1.89 -2.92 13.84
N ILE A 270 2.91 -3.78 13.82
CA ILE A 270 3.07 -4.94 14.70
C ILE A 270 4.56 -5.17 14.90
N GLY A 271 5.03 -5.13 16.15
CA GLY A 271 6.47 -5.06 16.44
C GLY A 271 7.16 -3.93 15.66
N GLY A 272 8.30 -4.24 15.05
CA GLY A 272 9.07 -3.35 14.18
C GLY A 272 8.46 -3.13 12.79
N LEU A 273 7.42 -3.88 12.41
CA LEU A 273 6.83 -3.82 11.08
C LEU A 273 5.83 -2.68 10.95
N THR A 274 5.85 -2.00 9.80
CA THR A 274 4.76 -1.14 9.32
C THR A 274 4.15 -1.75 8.07
N ILE A 275 2.85 -2.01 8.10
CA ILE A 275 2.10 -2.67 7.03
C ILE A 275 1.14 -1.66 6.42
N ALA A 276 1.37 -1.27 5.17
CA ALA A 276 0.48 -0.45 4.38
C ALA A 276 -0.25 -1.30 3.34
N SER A 277 -1.54 -1.06 3.13
CA SER A 277 -2.29 -1.73 2.06
C SER A 277 -2.25 -0.90 0.77
N VAL A 278 -2.07 -1.57 -0.36
CA VAL A 278 -2.04 -0.98 -1.71
C VAL A 278 -3.02 -1.71 -2.64
N PRO A 279 -3.57 -1.04 -3.67
CA PRO A 279 -4.51 -1.69 -4.59
C PRO A 279 -3.90 -2.84 -5.39
N ALA A 280 -4.71 -3.85 -5.68
CA ALA A 280 -4.45 -4.88 -6.67
C ALA A 280 -5.59 -4.90 -7.70
N ALA A 281 -5.26 -5.00 -8.98
CA ALA A 281 -6.24 -5.09 -10.05
C ALA A 281 -6.64 -6.56 -10.25
N HIS A 282 -7.55 -7.06 -9.38
CA HIS A 282 -7.99 -8.46 -9.35
C HIS A 282 -9.38 -8.61 -8.74
N SER A 283 -10.04 -9.74 -9.02
CA SER A 283 -11.29 -10.09 -8.35
C SER A 283 -11.05 -10.52 -6.90
N ASN A 284 -12.07 -10.33 -6.07
CA ASN A 284 -12.04 -10.71 -4.66
C ASN A 284 -13.40 -11.28 -4.24
N GLY A 285 -13.81 -12.33 -4.95
CA GLY A 285 -15.05 -13.05 -4.67
C GLY A 285 -14.79 -14.21 -3.71
N LEU A 286 -15.47 -14.22 -2.57
CA LEU A 286 -15.48 -15.34 -1.66
C LEU A 286 -16.33 -16.48 -2.24
N ASP A 287 -15.75 -17.67 -2.26
CA ASP A 287 -16.42 -18.89 -2.68
C ASP A 287 -17.50 -19.32 -1.68
N GLU A 288 -18.62 -19.82 -2.19
CA GLU A 288 -19.76 -20.28 -1.40
C GLU A 288 -19.38 -21.36 -0.38
N LYS A 289 -18.33 -22.16 -0.65
CA LYS A 289 -17.88 -23.22 0.27
C LYS A 289 -17.32 -22.69 1.58
N PHE A 290 -16.97 -21.40 1.65
CA PHE A 290 -16.59 -20.74 2.90
C PHE A 290 -17.81 -20.17 3.64
N LEU A 291 -19.01 -20.29 3.07
CA LEU A 291 -20.27 -19.81 3.64
C LEU A 291 -21.17 -21.01 3.97
N SER A 292 -22.31 -20.72 4.61
CA SER A 292 -23.30 -21.73 4.98
C SER A 292 -24.72 -21.20 4.83
N GLY A 293 -25.68 -22.13 4.72
CA GLY A 293 -27.11 -21.83 4.66
C GLY A 293 -27.56 -21.17 3.36
N ALA A 294 -28.71 -20.51 3.39
CA ALA A 294 -29.40 -20.00 2.19
C ALA A 294 -28.55 -19.04 1.34
N LEU A 295 -27.63 -18.27 1.95
CA LEU A 295 -26.71 -17.43 1.19
C LEU A 295 -25.75 -18.26 0.34
N ALA A 296 -25.13 -19.30 0.92
CA ALA A 296 -24.20 -20.17 0.19
C ALA A 296 -24.93 -20.91 -0.95
N GLU A 297 -26.12 -21.46 -0.67
CA GLU A 297 -26.96 -22.14 -1.66
C GLU A 297 -27.35 -21.20 -2.82
N GLY A 298 -27.76 -19.97 -2.49
CA GLY A 298 -28.12 -18.96 -3.49
C GLY A 298 -26.94 -18.55 -4.37
N LEU A 299 -25.75 -18.36 -3.80
CA LEU A 299 -24.54 -18.05 -4.55
C LEU A 299 -24.14 -19.20 -5.49
N ALA A 300 -24.15 -20.44 -4.97
CA ALA A 300 -23.84 -21.65 -5.72
C ALA A 300 -24.78 -21.84 -6.92
N ALA A 301 -26.09 -21.73 -6.69
CA ALA A 301 -27.12 -21.93 -7.70
C ALA A 301 -27.04 -20.95 -8.87
N ASN A 302 -26.40 -19.78 -8.67
CA ASN A 302 -26.31 -18.72 -9.67
C ASN A 302 -24.89 -18.51 -10.22
N GLY A 303 -23.90 -19.29 -9.76
CA GLY A 303 -22.51 -19.16 -10.20
C GLY A 303 -21.87 -17.81 -9.85
N VAL A 304 -22.36 -17.15 -8.80
CA VAL A 304 -21.83 -15.86 -8.31
C VAL A 304 -21.05 -16.06 -7.02
N LYS A 305 -20.10 -15.16 -6.75
CA LYS A 305 -19.26 -15.20 -5.55
C LYS A 305 -19.61 -14.01 -4.66
N ALA A 306 -19.46 -14.15 -3.34
CA ALA A 306 -19.74 -13.06 -2.42
C ALA A 306 -18.62 -12.01 -2.50
N TYR A 307 -18.96 -10.79 -2.91
CA TYR A 307 -17.99 -9.69 -2.95
C TYR A 307 -17.69 -9.21 -1.53
N ILE A 308 -16.41 -9.19 -1.16
CA ILE A 308 -15.96 -8.76 0.18
C ILE A 308 -14.89 -7.66 0.10
N GLY A 309 -15.04 -6.78 -0.89
CA GLY A 309 -14.18 -5.61 -1.09
C GLY A 309 -13.13 -5.79 -2.15
N PRO A 310 -12.33 -4.75 -2.44
CA PRO A 310 -11.29 -4.83 -3.46
C PRO A 310 -10.17 -5.78 -3.02
N ALA A 311 -9.57 -6.49 -3.98
CA ALA A 311 -8.30 -7.18 -3.78
C ALA A 311 -7.20 -6.17 -3.47
N GLY A 312 -6.20 -6.57 -2.68
CA GLY A 312 -5.09 -5.71 -2.34
C GLY A 312 -3.75 -6.43 -2.32
N GLY A 313 -2.70 -5.63 -2.32
CA GLY A 313 -1.36 -6.02 -1.90
C GLY A 313 -0.96 -5.27 -0.64
N PHE A 314 0.31 -5.42 -0.25
CA PHE A 314 0.89 -4.72 0.88
C PHE A 314 2.25 -4.12 0.54
N VAL A 315 2.62 -3.05 1.20
CA VAL A 315 4.02 -2.70 1.40
C VAL A 315 4.35 -2.88 2.88
N VAL A 316 5.33 -3.74 3.17
CA VAL A 316 5.79 -4.02 4.53
C VAL A 316 7.16 -3.40 4.71
N THR A 317 7.26 -2.47 5.66
CA THR A 317 8.52 -1.85 6.07
C THR A 317 9.01 -2.48 7.36
N PHE A 318 10.24 -2.99 7.33
CA PHE A 318 10.93 -3.69 8.41
C PHE A 318 11.79 -2.73 9.25
N SER A 319 12.20 -3.18 10.44
CA SER A 319 12.95 -2.37 11.40
C SER A 319 14.35 -1.98 10.91
N ASN A 320 14.95 -2.77 10.01
CA ASN A 320 16.21 -2.42 9.35
C ASN A 320 16.05 -1.39 8.20
N GLY A 321 14.82 -0.97 7.89
CA GLY A 321 14.52 -0.02 6.82
C GLY A 321 14.22 -0.65 5.45
N LEU A 322 14.32 -1.97 5.31
CA LEU A 322 13.85 -2.66 4.11
C LEU A 322 12.35 -2.45 3.95
N ALA A 323 11.92 -2.04 2.75
CA ALA A 323 10.51 -2.06 2.36
C ALA A 323 10.29 -3.09 1.24
N VAL A 324 9.31 -3.98 1.42
CA VAL A 324 8.98 -5.06 0.49
C VAL A 324 7.56 -4.87 -0.03
N TYR A 325 7.39 -4.85 -1.35
CA TYR A 325 6.08 -4.87 -1.99
C TYR A 325 5.59 -6.31 -2.17
N LEU A 326 4.41 -6.63 -1.65
CA LEU A 326 3.72 -7.90 -1.77
C LEU A 326 2.50 -7.68 -2.69
N SER A 327 2.56 -8.16 -3.93
CA SER A 327 1.62 -7.72 -4.97
C SER A 327 0.18 -8.18 -4.80
N GLY A 328 -0.03 -9.28 -4.08
CA GLY A 328 -1.22 -10.11 -4.26
C GLY A 328 -1.22 -10.71 -5.67
N ASP A 329 -2.39 -11.15 -6.10
CA ASP A 329 -2.65 -11.33 -7.53
C ASP A 329 -3.06 -9.99 -8.12
N THR A 330 -2.37 -9.57 -9.17
CA THR A 330 -2.70 -8.32 -9.86
C THR A 330 -2.31 -8.36 -11.33
N GLY A 331 -2.99 -7.56 -12.13
CA GLY A 331 -2.51 -7.10 -13.43
C GLY A 331 -1.54 -5.90 -13.32
N ILE A 332 -1.28 -5.25 -14.46
CA ILE A 332 -0.53 -4.00 -14.54
C ILE A 332 -1.44 -2.84 -14.13
N THR A 333 -0.99 -2.00 -13.20
CA THR A 333 -1.74 -0.80 -12.75
C THR A 333 -0.83 0.39 -12.54
N ALA A 334 -1.37 1.61 -12.76
CA ALA A 334 -0.65 2.86 -12.54
C ALA A 334 -0.20 3.06 -11.07
N ASP A 335 -0.92 2.46 -10.12
CA ASP A 335 -0.58 2.54 -8.69
C ASP A 335 0.77 1.88 -8.37
N GLN A 336 1.22 0.91 -9.18
CA GLN A 336 2.55 0.31 -9.04
C GLN A 336 3.67 1.36 -9.24
N ASP A 337 3.44 2.37 -10.09
CA ASP A 337 4.36 3.50 -10.22
C ASP A 337 4.06 4.58 -9.16
N LEU A 338 2.84 5.10 -9.13
CA LEU A 338 2.52 6.31 -8.36
C LEU A 338 2.54 6.07 -6.85
N VAL A 339 2.00 4.94 -6.39
CA VAL A 339 1.86 4.61 -4.97
C VAL A 339 3.02 3.74 -4.52
N VAL A 340 3.25 2.60 -5.18
CA VAL A 340 4.27 1.65 -4.74
C VAL A 340 5.68 2.22 -4.96
N ARG A 341 6.08 2.54 -6.19
CA ARG A 341 7.44 3.06 -6.45
C ARG A 341 7.69 4.44 -5.87
N ARG A 342 6.88 5.44 -6.22
CA ARG A 342 7.22 6.84 -5.93
C ARG A 342 6.98 7.24 -4.48
N PHE A 343 5.96 6.67 -3.84
CA PHE A 343 5.63 6.98 -2.45
C PHE A 343 6.32 6.01 -1.48
N TYR A 344 6.01 4.72 -1.53
CA TYR A 344 6.55 3.73 -0.57
C TYR A 344 7.98 3.27 -0.85
N LYS A 345 8.43 3.31 -2.12
CA LYS A 345 9.82 3.07 -2.54
C LYS A 345 10.39 1.71 -2.07
N PRO A 346 9.66 0.60 -2.25
CA PRO A 346 10.16 -0.72 -1.85
C PRO A 346 11.48 -1.05 -2.58
N LYS A 347 12.36 -1.76 -1.89
CA LYS A 347 13.64 -2.23 -2.43
C LYS A 347 13.61 -3.69 -2.85
N LEU A 348 12.60 -4.43 -2.42
CA LEU A 348 12.33 -5.80 -2.83
C LEU A 348 10.85 -5.91 -3.21
N ALA A 349 10.54 -6.79 -4.15
CA ALA A 349 9.16 -7.12 -4.49
C ALA A 349 8.94 -8.64 -4.44
N VAL A 350 7.71 -9.04 -4.13
CA VAL A 350 7.14 -10.35 -4.40
C VAL A 350 6.06 -10.15 -5.44
N LEU A 351 6.20 -10.77 -6.61
CA LEU A 351 5.31 -10.54 -7.76
C LEU A 351 4.78 -11.85 -8.35
N ASN A 352 3.47 -11.89 -8.59
CA ASN A 352 2.79 -12.99 -9.28
C ASN A 352 3.21 -13.10 -10.75
N ILE A 353 3.44 -14.32 -11.24
CA ILE A 353 3.87 -14.61 -12.62
C ILE A 353 3.00 -15.67 -13.33
N GLY A 354 1.79 -15.91 -12.81
CA GLY A 354 0.96 -17.05 -13.18
C GLY A 354 0.32 -16.96 -14.56
N GLY A 355 0.17 -15.76 -15.11
CA GLY A 355 -0.65 -15.52 -16.31
C GLY A 355 -2.14 -15.79 -16.04
N ILE A 356 -2.95 -15.87 -17.11
CA ILE A 356 -4.41 -16.12 -17.16
C ILE A 356 -5.26 -15.25 -16.21
N PHE A 357 -5.11 -15.45 -14.91
CA PHE A 357 -5.83 -14.76 -13.84
C PHE A 357 -5.06 -13.56 -13.27
N SER A 358 -3.77 -13.44 -13.58
CA SER A 358 -2.89 -12.38 -13.09
C SER A 358 -1.78 -12.07 -14.11
N THR A 359 -0.81 -11.19 -13.81
CA THR A 359 0.33 -10.95 -14.73
C THR A 359 1.04 -12.24 -15.10
N GLY A 360 1.32 -12.42 -16.40
CA GLY A 360 2.25 -13.43 -16.88
C GLY A 360 3.71 -12.95 -16.75
N PRO A 361 4.69 -13.78 -17.15
CA PRO A 361 6.11 -13.44 -17.05
C PRO A 361 6.49 -12.10 -17.69
N ARG A 362 5.95 -11.77 -18.87
CA ARG A 362 6.30 -10.53 -19.59
C ARG A 362 5.67 -9.31 -18.95
N GLU A 363 4.39 -9.41 -18.58
CA GLU A 363 3.67 -8.34 -17.90
C GLU A 363 4.30 -8.06 -16.53
N ALA A 364 4.64 -9.12 -15.79
CA ALA A 364 5.32 -9.01 -14.51
C ALA A 364 6.70 -8.36 -14.68
N ALA A 365 7.45 -8.71 -15.73
CA ALA A 365 8.73 -8.07 -16.02
C ALA A 365 8.58 -6.57 -16.29
N TYR A 366 7.53 -6.14 -17.00
CA TYR A 366 7.22 -4.72 -17.18
C TYR A 366 6.91 -4.03 -15.84
N VAL A 367 6.12 -4.65 -14.96
CA VAL A 367 5.85 -4.13 -13.61
C VAL A 367 7.16 -3.91 -12.85
N ILE A 368 8.08 -4.87 -12.87
CA ILE A 368 9.37 -4.73 -12.15
C ILE A 368 10.29 -3.71 -12.80
N ASN A 369 10.44 -3.76 -14.13
CA ASN A 369 11.44 -2.96 -14.85
C ASN A 369 11.06 -1.48 -14.97
N ASP A 370 9.76 -1.19 -15.12
CA ASP A 370 9.29 0.12 -15.54
C ASP A 370 8.45 0.81 -14.46
N LEU A 371 7.65 0.04 -13.69
CA LEU A 371 6.70 0.61 -12.72
C LEU A 371 7.24 0.63 -11.29
N VAL A 372 7.58 -0.54 -10.72
CA VAL A 372 7.99 -0.69 -9.32
C VAL A 372 9.46 -0.37 -9.11
N ARG A 373 10.33 -0.84 -10.02
CA ARG A 373 11.80 -0.64 -10.01
C ARG A 373 12.47 -0.94 -8.65
N PRO A 374 12.24 -2.14 -8.06
CA PRO A 374 12.94 -2.56 -6.85
C PRO A 374 14.40 -2.92 -7.17
N ASN A 375 15.21 -3.23 -6.16
CA ASN A 375 16.58 -3.72 -6.33
C ASN A 375 16.64 -5.24 -6.56
N GLY A 376 15.55 -5.97 -6.32
CA GLY A 376 15.40 -7.39 -6.59
C GLY A 376 13.93 -7.80 -6.52
N VAL A 377 13.62 -9.02 -6.98
CA VAL A 377 12.27 -9.57 -6.97
C VAL A 377 12.26 -11.06 -6.67
N ILE A 378 11.33 -11.50 -5.82
CA ILE A 378 10.98 -12.90 -5.60
C ILE A 378 9.76 -13.21 -6.48
N ALA A 379 9.85 -14.23 -7.33
CA ALA A 379 8.70 -14.68 -8.10
C ALA A 379 7.68 -15.38 -7.19
N SER A 380 6.39 -15.31 -7.52
CA SER A 380 5.32 -16.03 -6.83
C SER A 380 4.26 -16.48 -7.82
N HIS A 381 3.39 -17.41 -7.42
CA HIS A 381 2.19 -17.78 -8.18
C HIS A 381 2.50 -18.25 -9.62
N ALA A 382 3.46 -19.17 -9.80
CA ALA A 382 3.82 -19.64 -11.14
C ALA A 382 2.70 -20.41 -11.86
N ASN A 383 1.80 -21.06 -11.11
CA ASN A 383 0.76 -21.97 -11.66
C ASN A 383 1.33 -23.10 -12.53
N GLU A 384 2.57 -23.50 -12.27
CA GLU A 384 3.26 -24.64 -12.83
C GLU A 384 4.47 -25.01 -11.97
N ALA A 385 5.02 -26.21 -12.16
CA ALA A 385 6.30 -26.57 -11.57
C ALA A 385 7.44 -25.81 -12.27
N ALA A 386 8.04 -24.84 -11.57
CA ALA A 386 9.19 -24.08 -12.07
C ALA A 386 10.52 -24.83 -11.85
N THR A 387 10.53 -25.77 -10.91
CA THR A 387 11.67 -26.64 -10.63
C THR A 387 11.25 -28.11 -10.58
N LYS A 388 12.24 -28.98 -10.77
CA LYS A 388 12.14 -30.42 -10.56
C LYS A 388 13.52 -30.95 -10.16
N ASP A 389 13.57 -31.72 -9.09
CA ASP A 389 14.80 -32.35 -8.56
C ASP A 389 15.93 -31.33 -8.34
N GLY A 390 15.57 -30.17 -7.77
CA GLY A 390 16.46 -29.05 -7.49
C GLY A 390 16.95 -28.27 -8.71
N LYS A 391 16.41 -28.53 -9.90
CA LYS A 391 16.79 -27.87 -11.16
C LYS A 391 15.62 -27.07 -11.74
N PHE A 392 15.91 -25.93 -12.35
CA PHE A 392 14.90 -25.17 -13.07
C PHE A 392 14.42 -25.92 -14.32
N VAL A 393 13.10 -25.93 -14.52
CA VAL A 393 12.46 -26.53 -15.69
C VAL A 393 12.65 -25.59 -16.88
N ALA A 394 13.24 -26.09 -17.97
CA ALA A 394 13.42 -25.33 -19.20
C ALA A 394 12.07 -24.89 -19.78
N GLY A 395 11.99 -23.63 -20.23
CA GLY A 395 10.75 -23.08 -20.76
C GLY A 395 9.69 -22.73 -19.71
N SER A 396 9.98 -22.88 -18.42
CA SER A 396 9.05 -22.44 -17.36
C SER A 396 8.87 -20.92 -17.38
N LYS A 397 7.69 -20.49 -16.93
CA LYS A 397 7.32 -19.08 -16.66
C LYS A 397 8.34 -18.40 -15.75
N PHE A 398 8.89 -19.11 -14.77
CA PHE A 398 9.95 -18.56 -13.92
C PHE A 398 11.19 -18.18 -14.73
N LEU A 399 11.66 -19.05 -15.63
CA LEU A 399 12.82 -18.74 -16.47
C LEU A 399 12.50 -17.68 -17.53
N GLU A 400 11.29 -17.65 -18.09
CA GLU A 400 10.85 -16.56 -18.97
C GLU A 400 10.87 -15.21 -18.21
N PHE A 401 10.31 -15.17 -17.01
CA PHE A 401 10.29 -13.99 -16.15
C PHE A 401 11.72 -13.54 -15.81
N LYS A 402 12.56 -14.47 -15.36
CA LYS A 402 13.96 -14.23 -15.04
C LYS A 402 14.76 -13.68 -16.22
N ALA A 403 14.48 -14.15 -17.44
CA ALA A 403 15.13 -13.66 -18.65
C ALA A 403 14.70 -12.22 -19.02
N ALA A 404 13.49 -11.81 -18.66
CA ALA A 404 12.93 -10.50 -19.01
C ALA A 404 13.19 -9.39 -17.97
N VAL A 405 13.49 -9.74 -16.73
CA VAL A 405 13.71 -8.78 -15.63
C VAL A 405 15.16 -8.29 -15.59
N LYS A 406 15.34 -6.99 -15.32
CA LYS A 406 16.66 -6.30 -15.31
C LYS A 406 17.36 -6.31 -13.95
N VAL A 407 16.68 -6.77 -12.90
CA VAL A 407 17.20 -6.87 -11.52
C VAL A 407 17.28 -8.34 -11.10
N PRO A 408 18.02 -8.70 -10.05
CA PRO A 408 18.06 -10.07 -9.56
C PRO A 408 16.68 -10.66 -9.30
N VAL A 409 16.44 -11.86 -9.82
CA VAL A 409 15.21 -12.64 -9.65
C VAL A 409 15.50 -13.88 -8.81
N TYR A 410 14.74 -14.04 -7.73
CA TYR A 410 14.88 -15.12 -6.77
C TYR A 410 13.71 -16.10 -6.87
N ALA A 411 14.00 -17.39 -6.85
CA ALA A 411 13.00 -18.44 -6.79
C ALA A 411 12.61 -18.70 -5.32
N PRO A 412 11.32 -18.74 -4.96
CA PRO A 412 10.86 -19.03 -3.61
C PRO A 412 10.91 -20.54 -3.32
N LEU A 413 12.11 -21.13 -3.29
CA LEU A 413 12.28 -22.57 -3.03
C LEU A 413 11.81 -22.93 -1.61
N SER A 414 10.85 -23.84 -1.50
CA SER A 414 10.23 -24.21 -0.21
C SER A 414 11.27 -24.59 0.85
N GLY A 415 11.13 -24.03 2.05
CA GLY A 415 12.01 -24.32 3.19
C GLY A 415 13.40 -23.67 3.10
N LYS A 416 13.77 -23.04 1.98
CA LYS A 416 15.05 -22.31 1.86
C LYS A 416 14.87 -20.85 2.25
N THR A 417 15.34 -20.50 3.44
CA THR A 417 15.33 -19.13 3.93
C THR A 417 16.35 -18.27 3.19
N MET A 418 15.90 -17.15 2.64
CA MET A 418 16.72 -16.08 2.08
C MET A 418 16.87 -14.94 3.09
N GLU A 419 18.02 -14.27 3.10
CA GLU A 419 18.25 -13.08 3.93
C GLU A 419 18.52 -11.84 3.07
N PHE A 420 17.92 -10.72 3.45
CA PHE A 420 18.00 -9.46 2.71
C PHE A 420 18.45 -8.28 3.58
N SER A 421 19.36 -7.48 3.03
CA SER A 421 19.78 -6.21 3.64
C SER A 421 18.67 -5.13 3.54
N ALA A 422 18.87 -3.99 4.19
CA ALA A 422 18.00 -2.81 4.08
C ALA A 422 17.79 -2.34 2.63
N GLU A 423 18.78 -2.57 1.76
CA GLU A 423 18.75 -2.23 0.33
C GLU A 423 18.05 -3.29 -0.54
N GLY A 424 17.47 -4.34 0.05
CA GLY A 424 16.79 -5.41 -0.69
C GLY A 424 17.75 -6.30 -1.50
N LYS A 425 19.04 -6.29 -1.15
CA LYS A 425 20.03 -7.21 -1.74
C LYS A 425 20.03 -8.50 -0.95
N CYS A 426 20.02 -9.63 -1.64
CA CYS A 426 20.20 -10.91 -0.98
C CYS A 426 21.64 -11.04 -0.47
N VAL A 427 21.79 -11.47 0.78
CA VAL A 427 23.09 -11.65 1.43
C VAL A 427 23.35 -13.10 1.85
N ALA A 428 22.32 -13.94 1.94
CA ALA A 428 22.43 -15.37 2.17
C ALA A 428 21.18 -16.11 1.65
N GLY A 429 21.33 -17.38 1.27
CA GLY A 429 20.20 -18.28 0.98
C GLY A 429 19.52 -18.11 -0.38
N CYS A 430 20.04 -17.22 -1.23
CA CYS A 430 19.76 -17.15 -2.67
C CYS A 430 20.84 -17.92 -3.45
#